data_AF-A0A7G8G376-F1
#
_entry.id   AF-A0A7G8G376-F1
#
_cell.length_a   1.000
_cell.length_b   1.000
_cell.length_c   1.000
_cell.angle_alpha   90.00
_cell.angle_beta   90.00
_cell.angle_gamma   90.00
#
_symmetry.space_group_name_H-M   'P 1'
#
loop_
_entity.id
_entity.type
_entity.pdbx_description
1 polymer ?
#
loop_
_entity_poly.entity_id
_entity_poly.type
_entity_poly.pdbx_seq_one_letter_code
_entity_poly.pdbx_strand_id
1 'polypeptide(L)' 'MAKQQKINPPYSRKEMVDSLCAKWNSMRESSPDHNQLSLEQFRDLARTETDEELFRDCCNSAKKEGITLSEFMTRYV' A
#
# COMPACT_ATOMS: atom_id res chain seq x y z
N MET A 1 -2.80 -22.55 29.77
CA MET A 1 -3.59 -21.95 28.67
C MET A 1 -2.75 -20.88 28.01
N ALA A 2 -2.09 -21.20 26.89
CA ALA A 2 -1.30 -20.23 26.15
C ALA A 2 -2.27 -19.28 25.44
N LYS A 3 -2.32 -18.01 25.88
CA LYS A 3 -2.96 -16.94 25.13
C LYS A 3 -2.27 -16.91 23.77
N GLN A 4 -2.99 -17.31 22.72
CA GLN A 4 -2.63 -16.98 21.34
C GLN A 4 -2.50 -15.46 21.30
N GLN A 5 -1.27 -14.98 21.45
CA GLN A 5 -0.90 -13.65 21.00
C GLN A 5 -1.19 -13.69 19.51
N LYS A 6 -2.33 -13.11 19.12
CA LYS A 6 -2.61 -12.77 17.74
C LYS A 6 -1.51 -11.80 17.37
N ILE A 7 -0.41 -12.32 16.85
CA ILE A 7 0.56 -11.56 16.07
C ILE A 7 -0.27 -11.16 14.86
N ASN A 8 -1.02 -10.06 14.98
CA ASN A 8 -1.61 -9.42 13.82
C ASN A 8 -0.43 -9.24 12.87
N PRO A 9 -0.45 -9.81 11.64
CA PRO A 9 0.63 -9.58 10.70
C PRO A 9 0.85 -8.07 10.63
N PRO A 10 2.10 -7.59 10.65
CA PRO A 10 2.38 -6.19 10.95
C PRO A 10 1.69 -5.22 10.00
N TYR A 11 1.28 -5.65 8.79
CA TYR A 11 0.47 -4.88 7.86
C TYR A 11 -0.44 -5.81 7.03
N SER A 12 -1.56 -5.29 6.53
CA SER A 12 -2.47 -5.99 5.60
C SER A 12 -2.39 -5.38 4.20
N ARG A 13 -2.56 -6.20 3.15
CA ARG A 13 -2.63 -5.72 1.74
C ARG A 13 -3.61 -4.55 1.55
N LYS A 14 -4.69 -4.53 2.34
CA LYS A 14 -5.65 -3.41 2.38
C LYS A 14 -5.01 -2.07 2.70
N GLU A 15 -4.14 -1.98 3.71
CA GLU A 15 -3.46 -0.74 4.15
C GLU A 15 -2.48 -0.23 3.09
N MET A 16 -1.81 -1.16 2.39
CA MET A 16 -0.93 -0.84 1.26
C MET A 16 -1.71 -0.20 0.12
N VAL A 17 -2.81 -0.84 -0.28
CA VAL A 17 -3.71 -0.32 -1.32
C VAL A 17 -4.32 1.02 -0.89
N ASP A 18 -4.69 1.19 0.38
CA ASP A 18 -5.24 2.44 0.90
C ASP A 18 -4.23 3.59 0.81
N SER A 19 -2.96 3.34 1.17
CA SER A 19 -1.88 4.32 1.07
C SER A 19 -1.59 4.72 -0.38
N LEU A 20 -1.56 3.75 -1.30
CA LEU A 20 -1.42 4.00 -2.74
C LEU A 20 -2.59 4.84 -3.27
N CYS A 21 -3.81 4.52 -2.83
CA CYS A 21 -5.03 5.22 -3.22
C CYS A 21 -5.04 6.66 -2.72
N ALA A 22 -4.60 6.90 -1.48
CA ALA A 22 -4.46 8.23 -0.90
C ALA A 22 -3.42 9.07 -1.67
N LYS A 23 -2.27 8.48 -2.01
CA LYS A 23 -1.23 9.18 -2.78
C LYS A 23 -1.68 9.45 -4.21
N TRP A 24 -2.37 8.51 -4.84
CA TRP A 24 -3.00 8.70 -6.15
C TRP A 24 -4.01 9.86 -6.10
N ASN A 25 -4.86 9.92 -5.08
CA ASN A 25 -5.82 11.01 -4.93
C ASN A 25 -5.12 12.36 -4.77
N SER A 26 -4.06 12.43 -3.94
CA SER A 26 -3.28 13.66 -3.76
C SER A 26 -2.59 14.10 -5.05
N MET A 27 -2.06 13.17 -5.85
CA MET A 27 -1.47 13.47 -7.16
C MET A 27 -2.52 13.93 -8.17
N ARG A 28 -3.71 13.32 -8.16
CA ARG A 28 -4.86 13.70 -8.99
C ARG A 28 -5.40 15.08 -8.66
N GLU A 29 -5.44 15.44 -7.38
CA GLU A 29 -5.80 16.80 -6.96
C GLU A 29 -4.75 17.83 -7.40
N SER A 30 -3.48 17.44 -7.50
CA SER A 30 -2.40 18.32 -7.94
C SER A 30 -2.29 18.47 -9.48
N SER A 31 -2.85 17.54 -10.26
CA SER A 31 -2.76 17.52 -11.73
C SER A 31 -4.08 17.10 -12.35
N PRO A 32 -4.84 18.03 -12.98
CA PRO A 32 -6.15 17.74 -13.56
C PRO A 32 -6.01 17.13 -14.96
N ASP A 33 -5.23 16.07 -15.07
CA ASP A 33 -5.07 15.36 -16.33
C ASP A 33 -6.29 14.45 -16.55
N HIS A 34 -7.08 14.76 -17.58
CA HIS A 34 -8.34 14.08 -17.89
C HIS A 34 -8.16 12.58 -18.21
N ASN A 35 -6.93 12.11 -18.40
CA ASN A 35 -6.61 10.72 -18.73
C ASN A 35 -6.23 9.86 -17.50
N GLN A 36 -6.44 10.37 -16.29
CA GLN A 36 -6.15 9.65 -15.05
C GLN A 36 -7.24 8.63 -14.68
N LEU A 37 -6.81 7.45 -14.22
CA LEU A 37 -7.68 6.44 -13.63
C LEU A 37 -8.51 7.01 -12.48
N SER A 38 -9.78 6.64 -12.43
CA SER A 38 -10.63 6.93 -11.27
C SER A 38 -10.09 6.22 -10.03
N LEU A 39 -10.37 6.78 -8.85
CA LEU A 39 -9.90 6.26 -7.56
C LEU A 39 -10.27 4.77 -7.37
N GLU A 40 -11.48 4.39 -7.79
CA GLU A 40 -11.93 2.99 -7.80
C GLU A 40 -11.15 2.11 -8.79
N GLN A 41 -10.88 2.61 -10.00
CA GLN A 41 -10.10 1.86 -11.01
C GLN A 41 -8.66 1.66 -10.56
N PHE A 42 -8.03 2.69 -9.99
CA PHE A 42 -6.70 2.59 -9.42
C PHE A 42 -6.67 1.61 -8.24
N ARG A 43 -7.68 1.62 -7.38
CA ARG A 43 -7.78 0.67 -6.26
C ARG A 43 -7.90 -0.78 -6.73
N ASP A 44 -8.68 -1.02 -7.78
CA ASP A 44 -8.88 -2.36 -8.33
C ASP A 44 -7.62 -2.87 -9.04
N LEU A 45 -6.96 -1.98 -9.80
CA LEU A 45 -5.62 -2.23 -10.35
C LEU A 45 -4.60 -2.51 -9.26
N ALA A 46 -4.50 -1.65 -8.25
CA ALA A 46 -3.58 -1.83 -7.14
C ALA A 46 -3.87 -3.15 -6.41
N ARG A 47 -5.12 -3.59 -6.26
CA ARG A 47 -5.44 -4.91 -5.67
C ARG A 47 -5.01 -6.08 -6.54
N THR A 48 -5.12 -5.93 -7.85
CA THR A 48 -4.83 -6.99 -8.83
C THR A 48 -3.34 -7.09 -9.12
N GLU A 49 -2.65 -5.96 -9.25
CA GLU A 49 -1.20 -5.86 -9.50
C GLU A 49 -0.38 -6.00 -8.22
N THR A 50 -0.92 -5.66 -7.04
CA THR A 50 -0.27 -5.98 -5.77
C THR A 50 -0.40 -7.47 -5.48
N ASP A 51 0.44 -8.23 -6.15
CA ASP A 51 0.58 -9.66 -5.94
C ASP A 51 1.24 -9.93 -4.57
N GLU A 52 1.13 -11.17 -4.07
CA GLU A 52 1.68 -11.53 -2.77
C GLU A 52 3.19 -11.36 -2.71
N GLU A 53 3.87 -11.59 -3.82
CA GLU A 53 5.31 -11.39 -3.95
C GLU A 53 5.69 -9.91 -3.81
N LEU A 54 4.96 -9.01 -4.48
CA LEU A 54 5.15 -7.56 -4.43
C LEU A 54 4.87 -7.01 -3.03
N PHE A 55 3.80 -7.48 -2.38
CA PHE A 55 3.49 -7.14 -1.00
C PHE A 55 4.60 -7.62 -0.03
N ARG A 56 5.11 -8.84 -0.24
CA ARG A 56 6.16 -9.43 0.59
C ARG A 56 7.50 -8.70 0.40
N ASP A 57 7.83 -8.31 -0.82
CA ASP A 57 9.02 -7.52 -1.13
C ASP A 57 8.96 -6.14 -0.47
N CYS A 58 7.84 -5.41 -0.63
CA CYS A 58 7.66 -4.12 0.02
C CYS A 58 7.71 -4.23 1.55
N CYS A 59 7.09 -5.27 2.13
CA CYS A 59 7.18 -5.55 3.57
C CYS A 59 8.62 -5.83 4.02
N ASN A 60 9.39 -6.59 3.25
CA ASN A 60 10.78 -6.88 3.56
C ASN A 60 11.66 -5.63 3.45
N SER A 61 11.45 -4.81 2.43
CA SER A 61 12.17 -3.56 2.23
C SER A 61 11.87 -2.56 3.34
N ALA A 62 10.60 -2.34 3.68
CA ALA A 62 10.20 -1.51 4.81
C ALA A 62 10.80 -2.01 6.12
N LYS A 63 10.75 -3.33 6.36
CA LYS A 63 11.35 -3.97 7.54
C LYS A 63 12.88 -3.81 7.59
N LYS A 64 13.56 -3.87 6.44
CA LYS A 64 15.02 -3.71 6.33
C LYS A 64 15.46 -2.28 6.67
N GLU A 65 14.66 -1.29 6.31
CA GLU A 65 14.87 0.10 6.72
C GLU A 65 14.39 0.40 8.15
N GLY A 66 13.59 -0.50 8.74
CA GLY A 66 13.00 -0.28 10.07
C GLY A 66 11.87 0.74 10.06
N ILE A 67 11.24 0.98 8.90
CA ILE A 67 10.09 1.88 8.73
C ILE A 67 8.80 1.10 8.49
N THR A 68 7.67 1.78 8.62
CA THR A 68 6.36 1.19 8.33
C THR A 68 6.14 1.02 6.83
N LEU A 69 5.32 0.04 6.43
CA LEU A 69 5.00 -0.15 5.00
C LEU A 69 4.35 1.11 4.42
N SER A 70 3.49 1.79 5.18
CA SER A 70 2.87 3.06 4.77
C SER A 70 3.90 4.18 4.59
N GLU A 71 4.89 4.30 5.48
CA GLU A 71 6.01 5.24 5.29
C GLU A 71 6.87 4.88 4.08
N PHE A 72 7.17 3.59 3.91
CA PHE A 72 7.90 3.12 2.75
C PHE A 72 7.17 3.48 1.46
N MET A 73 5.86 3.21 1.39
CA MET A 73 5.04 3.61 0.25
C MET A 73 5.02 5.11 0.04
N THR A 74 4.84 5.88 1.12
CA THR A 74 4.81 7.35 1.02
C THR A 74 6.13 7.90 0.47
N ARG A 75 7.28 7.32 0.87
CA ARG A 75 8.62 7.78 0.48
C ARG A 75 9.10 7.26 -0.88
N TYR A 76 8.78 6.01 -1.22
CA TYR A 76 9.42 5.31 -2.35
C TYR A 76 8.47 5.00 -3.52
N VAL A 77 7.15 5.03 -3.32
CA VAL A 77 6.15 4.81 -4.36
C VAL A 77 5.34 6.07 -4.53
#